data_AF-A0A1C7IED8-F1
#
_entry.id   AF-A0A1C7IED8-F1
#
_cell.length_a   1.000
_cell.length_b   1.000
_cell.length_c   1.000
_cell.angle_alpha   90.00
_cell.angle_beta   90.00
_cell.angle_gamma   90.00
#
_symmetry.space_group_name_H-M   'P 1'
#
loop_
_entity.id
_entity.type
_entity.pdbx_description
1 polymer ?
#
loop_
_entity_poly.entity_id
_entity_poly.type
_entity_poly.pdbx_seq_one_letter_code
_entity_poly.pdbx_strand_id
1 'polypeptide(L)' 'METLKEYRYKIVREDLLTGEQAKRGRVILRWEPLDVGGLYMHLYGKSGAYRVLACISEEEVEL' A
#
# COMPACT_ATOMS: atom_id res chain seq x y z
N MET A 1 7.96 12.22 23.99
CA MET A 1 7.39 10.97 23.46
C MET A 1 7.43 11.12 21.96
N GLU A 2 8.04 10.17 21.26
CA GLU A 2 8.14 10.21 19.79
C GLU A 2 6.91 9.52 19.24
N THR A 3 6.18 10.17 18.32
CA THR A 3 5.00 9.60 17.67
C THR A 3 5.32 9.30 16.21
N LEU A 4 4.90 8.13 15.73
CA LEU A 4 4.95 7.75 14.32
C LEU A 4 3.55 7.64 13.75
N LYS A 5 3.41 7.84 12.44
CA LYS A 5 2.15 7.59 11.74
C LYS A 5 2.17 6.19 11.13
N GLU A 6 1.22 5.35 11.54
CA GLU A 6 0.94 4.07 10.91
C GLU A 6 -0.16 4.25 9.86
N TYR A 7 0.10 3.76 8.64
CA TYR A 7 -0.88 3.75 7.56
C TYR A 7 -1.18 2.33 7.14
N ARG A 8 -2.47 2.02 6.93
CA ARG A 8 -2.93 0.75 6.37
C ARG A 8 -3.54 0.98 5.00
N TYR A 9 -3.05 0.27 3.99
CA TYR A 9 -3.52 0.40 2.61
C TYR A 9 -4.05 -0.91 2.08
N LYS A 10 -5.17 -0.84 1.34
CA LYS A 10 -5.59 -1.91 0.44
C LYS A 10 -4.85 -1.75 -0.88
N ILE A 11 -4.11 -2.77 -1.28
CA ILE A 11 -3.39 -2.82 -2.55
C ILE A 11 -3.86 -4.00 -3.39
N VAL A 12 -3.60 -3.96 -4.69
CA VAL A 12 -3.80 -5.09 -5.60
C VAL A 12 -2.60 -5.22 -6.52
N ARG A 13 -2.22 -6.44 -6.88
CA ARG A 13 -1.18 -6.65 -7.88
C ARG A 13 -1.73 -6.22 -9.24
N GLU A 14 -0.96 -5.47 -9.99
CA GLU A 14 -1.32 -5.02 -11.33
C GLU A 14 -0.23 -5.48 -12.31
N ASP A 15 -0.62 -5.94 -13.49
CA ASP A 15 0.31 -6.23 -14.57
C ASP A 15 0.78 -4.91 -15.21
N LEU A 16 2.09 -4.73 -15.37
CA LEU A 16 2.66 -3.48 -15.89
C LEU A 16 2.41 -3.25 -17.38
N LEU A 17 2.19 -4.33 -18.14
CA LEU A 17 2.02 -4.27 -19.58
C LEU A 17 0.54 -4.11 -19.94
N THR A 18 -0.35 -4.83 -19.26
CA THR A 18 -1.78 -4.84 -19.58
C THR A 18 -2.61 -3.92 -18.67
N GLY A 19 -2.09 -3.53 -17.51
CA GLY A 19 -2.85 -2.82 -16.47
C GLY A 19 -3.89 -3.69 -15.77
N GLU A 20 -3.93 -4.99 -16.05
CA GLU A 20 -4.90 -5.89 -15.44
C GLU A 20 -4.61 -6.09 -13.95
N GLN A 21 -5.66 -5.92 -13.13
CA GLN A 21 -5.58 -6.12 -11.69
C GLN A 21 -5.91 -7.57 -11.33
N ALA A 22 -5.11 -8.13 -10.41
CA ALA A 22 -5.40 -9.42 -9.83
C ALA A 22 -6.74 -9.41 -9.07
N LYS A 23 -7.43 -10.54 -9.04
CA LYS A 23 -8.77 -10.64 -8.40
C LYS A 23 -8.77 -10.35 -6.90
N ARG A 24 -7.64 -10.57 -6.21
CA ARG A 24 -7.55 -10.48 -4.74
C ARG A 24 -6.64 -9.32 -4.32
N GLY A 25 -7.24 -8.37 -3.60
CA GLY A 25 -6.51 -7.33 -2.88
C GLY A 25 -5.83 -7.85 -1.61
N ARG A 26 -4.87 -7.08 -1.10
CA ARG A 26 -4.12 -7.33 0.14
C ARG A 26 -4.11 -6.06 0.98
N VAL A 27 -3.95 -6.21 2.28
CA VAL A 27 -3.69 -5.08 3.18
C VAL A 27 -2.21 -5.06 3.53
N ILE A 28 -1.61 -3.88 3.51
CA ILE A 28 -0.23 -3.65 3.94
C ILE A 28 -0.17 -2.52 4.96
N LEU A 29 0.87 -2.55 5.78
CA LEU A 29 1.21 -1.50 6.74
C LEU A 29 2.41 -0.70 6.22
N ARG A 30 2.38 0.61 6.40
CA ARG A 30 3.47 1.54 6.06
C ARG A 30 3.64 2.59 7.16
N TRP A 31 4.87 3.06 7.32
CA TRP A 31 5.21 4.21 8.18
C TRP A 31 5.34 5.52 7.39
N GLU A 32 5.19 5.43 6.06
CA GLU A 32 5.23 6.55 5.13
C GLU A 32 3.94 6.51 4.29
N PRO A 33 3.37 7.68 3.97
CA PRO A 33 2.14 7.73 3.18
C PRO A 33 2.36 7.24 1.74
N LEU A 34 1.31 6.68 1.16
CA LEU A 34 1.25 6.31 -0.26
C LEU A 34 0.06 7.01 -0.91
N ASP A 35 0.18 7.30 -2.20
CA ASP A 35 -0.89 7.90 -2.99
C ASP A 35 -1.93 6.84 -3.36
N VAL A 36 -3.21 7.10 -3.05
CA VAL A 36 -4.32 6.28 -3.52
C VAL A 36 -4.42 6.40 -5.04
N GLY A 37 -4.47 5.26 -5.73
CA GLY A 37 -4.35 5.18 -7.18
C GLY A 37 -2.90 5.10 -7.68
N GLY A 38 -1.89 5.27 -6.82
CA GLY A 38 -0.48 5.12 -7.18
C GLY A 38 -0.10 3.67 -7.50
N LEU A 39 0.82 3.49 -8.45
CA LEU A 39 1.41 2.19 -8.80
C LEU A 39 2.84 2.13 -8.30
N TYR A 40 3.11 1.20 -7.39
CA TYR A 40 4.41 1.09 -6.74
C TYR A 40 5.03 -0.27 -7.00
N MET A 41 6.35 -0.26 -7.17
CA MET A 41 7.14 -1.47 -7.30
C MET A 41 7.61 -1.95 -5.94
N HIS A 42 7.66 -3.27 -5.77
CA HIS A 42 8.30 -3.92 -4.63
C HIS A 42 7.73 -3.54 -3.24
N LEU A 43 6.42 -3.26 -3.16
CA LEU A 43 5.79 -2.91 -1.88
C LEU A 43 5.85 -4.07 -0.87
N TYR A 44 6.18 -3.72 0.38
CA TYR A 44 6.14 -4.62 1.54
C TYR A 44 6.97 -5.91 1.35
N GLY A 45 8.17 -5.77 0.78
CA GLY A 45 9.08 -6.90 0.53
C GLY A 45 8.55 -7.92 -0.49
N LYS A 46 7.51 -7.57 -1.26
CA LYS A 46 6.94 -8.43 -2.30
C LYS A 46 7.30 -7.90 -3.67
N SER A 47 7.81 -8.77 -4.55
CA SER A 47 8.13 -8.38 -5.92
C SER A 47 6.90 -8.20 -6.78
N GLY A 48 6.96 -7.21 -7.68
CA GLY A 48 5.90 -6.89 -8.64
C GLY A 48 5.37 -5.46 -8.48
N ALA A 49 4.44 -5.10 -9.37
CA ALA A 49 3.74 -3.83 -9.34
C ALA A 49 2.43 -3.94 -8.58
N TYR A 50 2.16 -2.95 -7.73
CA TYR A 50 1.00 -2.93 -6.85
C TYR A 50 0.32 -1.57 -6.91
N ARG A 51 -0.96 -1.58 -7.26
CA ARG A 51 -1.83 -0.41 -7.25
C ARG A 51 -2.42 -0.23 -5.86
N VAL A 52 -2.34 0.98 -5.31
CA VAL A 52 -3.03 1.34 -4.06
C VAL A 52 -4.48 1.63 -4.39
N LEU A 53 -5.39 0.86 -3.80
CA LEU A 53 -6.83 0.99 -4.04
C LEU A 53 -7.50 1.92 -3.02
N ALA A 54 -7.07 1.89 -1.76
CA ALA A 54 -7.62 2.72 -0.71
C ALA A 54 -6.67 2.83 0.49
N CYS A 55 -6.68 3.97 1.16
CA CYS A 55 -6.23 4.10 2.54
C CYS A 55 -7.35 3.59 3.47
N ILE A 56 -7.04 2.62 4.32
CA ILE A 56 -7.98 2.01 5.27
C ILE A 56 -7.94 2.76 6.60
N SER A 57 -6.74 3.06 7.11
CA SER A 57 -6.56 3.86 8.32
C SER A 57 -5.22 4.60 8.31
N GLU A 58 -5.21 5.71 9.05
CA GLU A 58 -4.04 6.50 9.43
C GLU A 58 -4.14 6.74 10.94
N GLU A 59 -3.16 6.25 11.69
CA GLU A 59 -3.17 6.25 13.15
C GLU A 59 -1.83 6.80 13.67
N GLU A 60 -1.87 7.58 14.75
CA GLU A 60 -0.66 7.99 15.48
C GLU A 60 -0.34 6.92 16.53
N VAL A 61 0.89 6.42 16.49
CA VAL A 61 1.41 5.38 17.37
C VAL A 61 2.54 5.96 18.21
N GLU A 62 2.42 5.85 19.53
CA GLU A 62 3.48 6.22 20.46
C GLU A 62 4.58 5.14 20.47
N LEU A 63 5.84 5.55 20.38
CA LEU A 63 7.02 4.69 20.53
C LEU A 63 7.43 4.48 21.99
#